data_AF-A0A392UHZ4-F1
#
_entry.id   AF-A0A392UHZ4-F1
#
_cell.length_a   1.000
_cell.length_b   1.000
_cell.length_c   1.000
_cell.angle_alpha   90.00
_cell.angle_beta   90.00
_cell.angle_gamma   90.00
#
_symmetry.space_group_name_H-M   'P 1'
#
loop_
_entity.id
_entity.type
_entity.pdbx_description
1 polymer ?
#
loop_
_entity_poly.entity_id
_entity_poly.type
_entity_poly.pdbx_seq_one_letter_code
_entity_poly.pdbx_strand_id
1 'polypeptide(L)' 'MDKSSVDDVVLVGGSSRIPKIQELLSDFFNGKDLCKNINPDEAVAYGAAVQAAVLSEDIKN' A
#
# COMPACT_ATOMS: atom_id res chain seq x y z
N MET A 1 14.91 13.02 1.96
CA MET A 1 13.46 13.06 2.24
C MET A 1 13.32 12.82 3.71
N ASP A 2 12.67 13.73 4.43
CA ASP A 2 12.48 13.54 5.87
C ASP A 2 11.40 12.49 6.12
N LYS A 3 11.52 11.69 7.18
CA LYS A 3 10.55 10.63 7.47
C LYS A 3 9.16 11.20 7.73
N SER A 4 9.09 12.44 8.23
CA SER A 4 7.83 13.16 8.45
C SER A 4 7.09 13.50 7.16
N SER A 5 7.76 13.50 6.01
CA SER A 5 7.14 13.82 4.72
C SER A 5 6.41 12.64 4.06
N VAL A 6 6.38 11.48 4.71
CA VAL A 6 5.57 10.33 4.28
C VAL A 6 4.26 10.43 5.04
N ASP A 7 3.15 10.68 4.36
CA ASP A 7 1.84 10.84 5.02
C ASP A 7 1.25 9.51 5.48
N ASP A 8 1.30 8.50 4.63
CA ASP A 8 0.69 7.18 4.87
C ASP A 8 1.65 6.04 4.53
N VAL A 9 1.54 4.93 5.27
CA VAL A 9 2.30 3.69 5.04
C VAL A 9 1.34 2.55 4.78
N VAL A 10 1.19 2.17 3.51
CA VAL A 10 0.31 1.07 3.07
C VAL A 10 1.08 -0.24 3.00
N LEU A 11 0.55 -1.29 3.64
CA LEU A 11 1.14 -2.62 3.64
C LEU A 11 0.55 -3.49 2.52
N VAL A 12 1.41 -4.12 1.73
CA VAL A 12 1.03 -4.99 0.62
C VAL A 12 1.89 -6.27 0.63
N GLY A 13 1.30 -7.39 0.23
CA GLY A 13 1.92 -8.71 0.19
C GLY A 13 1.82 -9.49 1.51
N GLY A 14 1.69 -10.82 1.42
CA GLY A 14 1.40 -11.67 2.58
C GLY A 14 2.41 -11.59 3.73
N SER A 15 3.70 -11.40 3.44
CA SER A 15 4.73 -11.26 4.49
C SER A 15 4.58 -9.99 5.35
N SER A 16 3.87 -8.97 4.86
CA SER A 16 3.56 -7.77 5.66
C SER A 16 2.61 -8.05 6.83
N ARG A 17 1.99 -9.23 6.87
CA ARG A 17 1.18 -9.71 8.00
C ARG A 17 2.01 -10.11 9.22
N ILE A 18 3.33 -10.29 9.07
CA ILE A 18 4.23 -10.66 10.16
C ILE A 18 4.27 -9.52 11.20
N PRO A 19 3.91 -9.76 12.48
CA PRO A 19 3.84 -8.70 13.49
C PRO A 19 5.16 -7.94 13.67
N LYS A 20 6.30 -8.65 13.61
CA LYS A 20 7.60 -8.02 13.78
C LYS A 20 7.96 -7.04 12.66
N ILE A 21 7.51 -7.31 11.43
CA ILE A 21 7.70 -6.39 10.30
C ILE A 21 6.90 -5.10 10.54
N GLN A 22 5.67 -5.22 11.04
CA GLN A 22 4.82 -4.06 11.34
C GLN A 22 5.39 -3.20 12.47
N GLU A 23 5.87 -3.83 13.55
CA GLU A 23 6.54 -3.13 14.65
C GLU A 23 7.75 -2.35 14.15
N LEU A 24 8.66 -3.01 13.40
CA LEU A 24 9.85 -2.37 12.86
C LEU A 24 9.54 -1.22 11.91
N LEU A 25 8.48 -1.34 11.10
CA LEU A 25 8.05 -0.28 10.19
C LEU A 25 7.45 0.90 10.97
N SER A 26 6.60 0.64 11.97
CA SER A 26 6.04 1.69 12.80
C SER A 26 7.15 2.45 13.53
N ASP A 27 8.09 1.74 14.16
CA ASP A 27 9.26 2.34 14.83
C ASP A 27 10.11 3.16 13.84
N PHE A 28 10.33 2.63 12.63
CA PHE A 28 11.09 3.30 11.59
C PHE A 28 10.46 4.65 11.20
N PHE A 29 9.13 4.71 11.14
CA PHE A 29 8.35 5.92 10.88
C PHE A 29 7.89 6.64 12.16
N ASN A 30 8.69 6.56 13.23
CA ASN A 30 8.50 7.32 14.48
C ASN A 30 7.16 7.03 15.18
N GLY A 31 6.72 5.77 15.18
CA GLY A 31 5.47 5.33 15.81
C GLY A 31 4.23 5.63 14.99
N LYS A 32 4.39 5.97 13.69
CA LYS A 32 3.26 6.18 12.78
C LYS A 32 2.42 4.91 12.67
N ASP A 33 1.09 5.09 12.64
CA ASP A 33 0.13 4.03 12.37
C ASP A 33 0.24 3.55 10.92
N LEU A 34 0.27 2.23 10.74
CA LEU A 34 0.30 1.60 9.42
C LEU A 34 -1.13 1.46 8.89
N CYS A 35 -1.35 1.80 7.62
CA CYS A 35 -2.66 1.68 6.99
C CYS A 35 -3.03 0.21 6.79
N LYS A 36 -4.10 -0.23 7.45
CA LYS A 36 -4.62 -1.62 7.40
C LYS A 36 -5.98 -1.72 6.69
N ASN A 37 -6.38 -0.65 6.01
CA ASN A 37 -7.72 -0.47 5.44
C ASN A 37 -7.86 -1.16 4.07
N ILE A 38 -6.77 -1.74 3.57
CA ILE A 38 -6.67 -2.40 2.27
C ILE A 38 -6.23 -3.84 2.51
N ASN A 39 -6.85 -4.79 1.80
CA ASN A 39 -6.42 -6.18 1.84
C ASN A 39 -5.03 -6.31 1.16
N PRO A 40 -3.96 -6.67 1.89
CA PRO A 40 -2.60 -6.67 1.35
C PRO A 40 -2.38 -7.68 0.23
N ASP A 41 -3.21 -8.72 0.15
CA ASP A 41 -3.07 -9.78 -0.87
C ASP A 41 -3.73 -9.38 -2.20
N GLU A 42 -4.69 -8.46 -2.17
CA GLU A 42 -5.51 -8.08 -3.33
C GLU A 42 -5.16 -6.68 -3.86
N ALA A 43 -4.50 -5.84 -3.06
CA ALA A 43 -4.20 -4.44 -3.38
C ALA A 43 -3.56 -4.26 -4.77
N VAL A 44 -2.59 -5.12 -5.11
CA VAL A 44 -1.87 -5.05 -6.39
C VAL A 44 -2.80 -5.38 -7.56
N ALA A 45 -3.55 -6.47 -7.46
CA ALA A 45 -4.46 -6.91 -8.51
C ALA A 45 -5.59 -5.89 -8.74
N TYR A 46 -6.10 -5.32 -7.65
CA TYR A 46 -7.12 -4.28 -7.71
C TYR A 46 -6.63 -3.03 -8.45
N GLY A 47 -5.45 -2.51 -8.09
CA GLY A 47 -4.85 -1.36 -8.77
C GLY A 47 -4.57 -1.63 -10.25
N ALA A 48 -4.10 -2.84 -10.58
CA ALA A 48 -3.88 -3.25 -11.97
C ALA A 48 -5.19 -3.31 -12.77
N ALA A 49 -6.28 -3.81 -12.18
CA ALA A 49 -7.59 -3.86 -12.84
C ALA A 49 -8.15 -2.46 -13.09
N VAL A 50 -8.02 -1.54 -12.14
CA VAL A 50 -8.42 -0.14 -12.31
C VAL A 50 -7.62 0.51 -13.45
N GLN A 51 -6.30 0.34 -13.48
CA GLN A 51 -5.45 0.88 -14.55
C GLN A 51 -5.80 0.30 -15.92
N ALA A 52 -6.11 -1.01 -15.99
CA ALA A 52 -6.55 -1.65 -17.22
C ALA A 52 -7.90 -1.08 -17.71
N ALA A 53 -8.82 -0.77 -16.80
CA ALA A 53 -10.10 -0.16 -17.14
C ALA A 53 -9.91 1.25 -17.75
N VAL A 54 -9.08 2.10 -17.14
CA VAL A 54 -8.75 3.44 -17.65
C VAL A 54 -8.17 3.36 -19.07
N LEU A 55 -7.17 2.51 -19.28
CA LEU A 55 -6.55 2.32 -20.60
C LEU A 55 -7.55 1.76 -21.63
N SER A 56 -8.49 0.92 -21.21
CA SER A 56 -9.53 0.36 -22.09
C SER A 56 -10.58 1.41 -22.49
N GLU A 57 -10.81 2.43 -21.67
CA GLU A 57 -11.67 3.57 -22.01
C GLU A 57 -10.96 4.54 -22.97
N ASP A 58 -9.67 4.80 -22.77
CA ASP A 58 -8.87 5.64 -23.66
C ASP A 58 -8.77 5.07 -25.09
N ILE A 59 -8.71 3.73 -25.24
CA ILE A 59 -8.65 3.05 -26.55
C ILE A 59 -10.00 3.11 -27.30
N LYS A 60 -11.12 3.42 -26.63
CA LYS A 60 -12.45 3.50 -27.26
C LYS A 60 -12.73 4.86 -27.92
N ASN A 61 -11.86 5.85 -27.76
CA ASN A 61 -11.92 7.16 -28.43
C ASN A 61 -10.98 7.23 -29.63
#